data_AF-A0A954CFP5-F1
#
_entry.id   AF-A0A954CFP5-F1
#
_cell.length_a   1.000
_cell.length_b   1.000
_cell.length_c   1.000
_cell.angle_alpha   90.00
_cell.angle_beta   90.00
_cell.angle_gamma   90.00
#
_symmetry.space_group_name_H-M   'P 1'
#
loop_
_entity.id
_entity.type
_entity.pdbx_description
1 polymer ?
#
loop_
_entity_poly.entity_id
_entity_poly.type
_entity_poly.pdbx_seq_one_letter_code
_entity_poly.pdbx_strand_id
1 'polypeptide(L)' 'SVPLADWLRGPLRGWADDLLAPQALAADGLFDPAAVRALWEAHLSGRASHQTVLWNILMMQTWRSGRQVTRACA' A
#
# COMPACT_ATOMS: atom_id res chain seq x y z
N SER A 1 0.15 -20.52 8.80
CA SER A 1 -0.12 -19.48 7.79
C SER A 1 -0.26 -18.15 8.51
N VAL A 2 0.31 -17.07 7.95
CA VAL A 2 0.21 -15.72 8.53
C VAL A 2 -1.14 -15.10 8.11
N PRO A 3 -1.96 -14.55 9.03
CA PRO A 3 -3.29 -14.02 8.73
C PRO A 3 -3.23 -12.62 8.12
N LEU A 4 -2.54 -12.51 6.98
CA LEU A 4 -2.22 -11.23 6.35
C LEU A 4 -3.46 -10.42 5.95
N ALA A 5 -4.50 -11.10 5.46
CA ALA A 5 -5.76 -10.45 5.10
C ALA A 5 -6.42 -9.78 6.31
N ASP A 6 -6.40 -10.43 7.47
CA ASP A 6 -7.00 -9.90 8.69
C ASP A 6 -6.16 -8.75 9.25
N TRP A 7 -4.83 -8.85 9.14
CA TRP A 7 -3.94 -7.78 9.54
C TRP A 7 -4.11 -6.52 8.69
N LEU A 8 -4.20 -6.67 7.37
CA LEU A 8 -4.42 -5.54 6.46
C LEU A 8 -5.79 -4.89 6.66
N ARG A 9 -6.83 -5.65 7.03
CA ARG A 9 -8.14 -5.08 7.37
C ARG A 9 -8.22 -4.45 8.76
N GLY A 10 -7.34 -4.88 9.67
CA GLY A 10 -7.30 -4.44 11.05
C GLY A 10 -6.02 -3.68 11.40
N PRO A 11 -5.10 -4.28 12.17
CA PRO A 11 -3.98 -3.57 12.79
C PRO A 11 -3.04 -2.86 11.82
N LEU A 12 -2.90 -3.35 10.58
CA LEU A 12 -2.03 -2.75 9.55
C LEU A 12 -2.78 -1.82 8.59
N ARG A 13 -4.09 -1.63 8.77
CA ARG A 13 -4.91 -0.86 7.83
C ARG A 13 -4.42 0.57 7.66
N GLY A 14 -4.19 1.29 8.76
CA GLY A 14 -3.77 2.70 8.70
C GLY A 14 -2.44 2.86 7.96
N TRP A 15 -1.46 2.05 8.31
CA TRP A 15 -0.16 2.01 7.61
C TRP A 15 -0.30 1.69 6.11
N ALA A 16 -1.18 0.75 5.76
CA ALA A 16 -1.43 0.41 4.36
C ALA A 16 -2.15 1.55 3.62
N ASP A 17 -3.12 2.21 4.24
CA ASP A 17 -3.85 3.34 3.67
C ASP A 17 -2.89 4.52 3.35
N ASP A 18 -1.93 4.80 4.23
CA ASP A 18 -0.93 5.86 4.02
C ASP A 18 -0.04 5.57 2.79
N LEU A 19 0.46 4.35 2.67
CA LEU A 19 1.32 3.93 1.56
C LEU A 19 0.58 3.75 0.23
N LEU A 20 -0.72 3.45 0.30
CA LEU A 20 -1.59 3.31 -0.87
C LEU A 20 -2.41 4.58 -1.13
N ALA A 21 -2.07 5.71 -0.50
CA ALA A 21 -2.69 6.99 -0.81
C ALA A 21 -2.39 7.37 -2.27
N PRO A 22 -3.35 7.98 -3.01
CA PRO A 22 -3.14 8.32 -4.41
C PRO A 22 -1.88 9.15 -4.67
N GLN A 23 -1.54 10.04 -3.74
CA GLN A 23 -0.34 10.87 -3.80
C GLN A 23 0.94 10.05 -3.67
N ALA A 24 0.97 9.08 -2.74
CA ALA A 24 2.10 8.18 -2.55
C ALA A 24 2.31 7.26 -3.77
N LEU A 25 1.21 6.75 -4.34
CA LEU A 25 1.24 5.92 -5.54
C LEU A 25 1.67 6.70 -6.79
N ALA A 26 1.21 7.95 -6.93
CA ALA A 26 1.52 8.81 -8.07
C ALA A 26 2.95 9.35 -8.05
N ALA A 27 3.57 9.48 -6.87
CA ALA A 27 4.91 10.05 -6.73
C ALA A 27 5.98 9.36 -7.59
N ASP A 28 5.79 8.07 -7.86
CA ASP A 28 6.76 7.25 -8.58
C ASP A 28 6.41 7.03 -10.05
N GLY A 29 5.16 7.31 -10.46
CA GLY A 29 4.64 7.03 -11.80
C GLY A 29 4.60 5.54 -12.18
N LEU A 30 4.75 4.63 -11.21
CA LEU A 30 4.84 3.18 -11.43
C LEU A 30 3.50 2.45 -11.31
N PHE A 31 2.55 3.04 -10.59
CA PHE A 31 1.24 2.46 -10.36
C PHE A 31 0.16 3.38 -10.90
N ASP A 32 -0.93 2.79 -11.40
CA ASP A 32 -2.19 3.50 -11.55
C ASP A 32 -2.84 3.63 -10.17
N PRO A 33 -2.93 4.84 -9.60
CA PRO A 33 -3.48 5.03 -8.26
C PRO A 33 -4.94 4.56 -8.17
N ALA A 34 -5.73 4.76 -9.22
CA ALA A 34 -7.14 4.39 -9.22
C ALA A 34 -7.31 2.86 -9.19
N ALA A 35 -6.53 2.13 -9.99
CA ALA A 35 -6.56 0.67 -10.02
C ALA A 35 -6.13 0.06 -8.67
N VAL A 36 -5.06 0.58 -8.06
CA VAL A 36 -4.58 0.10 -6.76
C VAL A 36 -5.57 0.43 -5.64
N ARG A 37 -6.19 1.62 -5.65
CA ARG A 37 -7.25 1.95 -4.68
C ARG A 37 -8.46 1.05 -4.84
N ALA A 38 -8.90 0.77 -6.06
CA ALA A 38 -10.02 -0.14 -6.29
C ALA A 38 -9.72 -1.55 -5.73
N LEU A 39 -8.49 -2.04 -5.92
CA LEU A 39 -8.03 -3.32 -5.37
C LEU A 39 -8.04 -3.32 -3.83
N TRP A 40 -7.61 -2.20 -3.23
CA TRP A 40 -7.57 -2.02 -1.79
C TRP A 40 -8.98 -1.99 -1.18
N GLU A 41 -9.90 -1.21 -1.74
CA GLU A 41 -11.30 -1.17 -1.29
C GLU A 41 -12.00 -2.53 -1.46
N ALA A 42 -11.73 -3.24 -2.56
CA ALA A 42 -12.23 -4.59 -2.76
C ALA A 42 -11.71 -5.56 -1.69
N HIS A 43 -10.45 -5.44 -1.28
CA HIS A 43 -9.88 -6.23 -0.20
C HIS A 43 -10.52 -5.91 1.16
N LEU A 44 -10.69 -4.63 1.49
CA LEU A 44 -11.33 -4.17 2.73
C LEU A 44 -12.78 -4.63 2.82
N SER A 45 -13.50 -4.69 1.70
CA SER A 45 -14.89 -5.16 1.65
C SER A 45 -15.08 -6.64 2.00
N GLY A 46 -14.00 -7.41 2.10
CA GLY A 46 -14.04 -8.86 2.37
C GLY A 46 -14.50 -9.70 1.17
N ARG A 47 -14.90 -9.07 0.05
CA ARG A 47 -15.44 -9.76 -1.14
C ARG A 47 -14.37 -10.46 -1.98
N ALA A 48 -13.11 -10.05 -1.85
CA ALA A 48 -12.01 -10.63 -2.60
C ALA A 48 -10.69 -10.65 -1.80
N SER A 49 -9.91 -11.71 -2.04
CA SER A 49 -8.60 -11.92 -1.44
C SER A 49 -7.50 -11.34 -2.34
N HIS A 50 -7.22 -10.05 -2.20
CA HIS A 50 -6.12 -9.38 -2.91
C HIS A 50 -4.86 -9.18 -2.05
N GLN A 51 -4.79 -9.81 -0.88
CA GLN A 51 -3.72 -9.59 0.11
C GLN A 51 -2.31 -9.77 -0.46
N THR A 52 -2.10 -10.74 -1.35
CA THR A 52 -0.76 -11.03 -1.90
C THR A 52 -0.27 -9.90 -2.79
N VAL A 53 -1.13 -9.39 -3.68
CA VAL A 53 -0.77 -8.29 -4.60
C VAL A 53 -0.58 -6.99 -3.81
N LEU A 54 -1.50 -6.71 -2.89
CA LEU A 54 -1.41 -5.53 -2.02
C LEU A 54 -0.13 -5.56 -1.19
N TRP A 55 0.23 -6.72 -0.65
CA TRP A 55 1.45 -6.88 0.13
C TRP A 55 2.71 -6.59 -0.70
N ASN A 56 2.78 -7.05 -1.95
CA ASN A 56 3.91 -6.75 -2.82
C ASN A 56 4.05 -5.23 -3.07
N ILE A 57 2.93 -4.54 -3.31
CA ILE A 57 2.91 -3.08 -3.48
C ILE A 57 3.35 -2.39 -2.20
N LEU A 58 2.83 -2.81 -1.04
CA LEU A 58 3.15 -2.24 0.26
C LEU A 58 4.63 -2.40 0.62
N MET A 59 5.22 -3.58 0.38
CA MET A 59 6.65 -3.80 0.60
C MET A 59 7.51 -2.91 -0.29
N MET A 60 7.12 -2.75 -1.55
CA MET A 60 7.81 -1.84 -2.48
C MET A 60 7.71 -0.38 -2.01
N GLN A 61 6.52 0.08 -1.64
CA GLN A 61 6.28 1.43 -1.13
C GLN A 61 7.07 1.68 0.16
N THR A 62 7.08 0.72 1.09
CA THR A 62 7.80 0.81 2.37
C THR A 62 9.31 0.94 2.14
N TRP A 63 9.89 0.09 1.29
CA TRP A 63 11.32 0.12 0.97
C TRP A 63 11.75 1.42 0.27
N ARG A 64 10.84 2.07 -0.46
CA ARG A 64 11.07 3.37 -1.07
C ARG A 64 10.94 4.52 -0.08
N SER A 65 9.89 4.53 0.74
CA SER A 65 9.68 5.51 1.81
C SER A 65 10.89 5.55 2.76
N GLY A 66 11.40 4.38 3.17
CA GLY A 66 12.61 4.28 4.01
C GLY A 66 13.91 4.74 3.33
N ARG A 67 13.92 4.93 2.00
CA ARG A 67 15.06 5.49 1.25
C ARG A 67 14.93 6.98 0.95
N GLN A 68 13.86 7.62 1.40
CA GLN A 68 13.73 9.09 1.40
C GLN A 68 14.42 9.75 2.60
N VAL A 69 15.45 9.12 3.17
CA VAL A 69 16.34 9.78 4.13
C VAL A 69 17.19 10.82 3.36
N THR A 70 16.74 12.07 3.43
CA THR A 70 17.43 13.32 3.05
C THR A 70 17.88 13.48 1.60
N ARG A 71 17.04 14.15 0.81
CA ARG A 71 17.50 15.23 -0.09
C ARG A 71 16.93 16.56 0.39
N ALA A 72 17.35 16.98 1.59
CA ALA A 72 17.28 18.37 1.98
C ALA A 72 18.71 18.89 2.04
N CYS A 73 19.25 19.27 0.88
CA CYS A 73 20.30 20.26 0.82
C CYS A 73 19.61 21.58 0.53
N ALA A 74 19.43 22.41 1.55
CA ALA A 74 19.23 23.84 1.45
C ALA A 74 19.78 24.48 2.73
#